data_AF-A0A1I7F4K1-F1
#
_entry.id   AF-A0A1I7F4K1-F1
#
_cell.length_a   1.000
_cell.length_b   1.000
_cell.length_c   1.000
_cell.angle_alpha   90.00
_cell.angle_beta   90.00
_cell.angle_gamma   90.00
#
_symmetry.space_group_name_H-M   'P 1'
#
loop_
_entity.id
_entity.type
_entity.pdbx_description
1 polymer ?
#
loop_
_entity_poly.entity_id
_entity_poly.type
_entity_poly.pdbx_seq_one_letter_code
_entity_poly.pdbx_strand_id
1 'polypeptide(L)'
;MKETRRWTTKQRILIYLGIAMVGLLVGVLAGYLSIDFNENILTFKFATFMILAYGLTAISIVVTLWFMYQANHYHDRYESLGNDTDEDDSYEVYRKTFKNLEFARIFYNVSMALILFSLFGALYDFQDKILSNESLSLGTYVMDIIFLALLFIFQAAIFKLTQKIRHYKLSAFPTIKEVKEFAYSYDEGELQANYEQAFLIVFNLNQFLPIAYVVLYILAIVSSIDVTSGLVVTTAIYLYINLANIRFVNKYFRK
;
A
#
# COMPACT_ATOMS: atom_id res chain seq x y z
N MET A 1 -30.68 -2.72 24.88
CA MET A 1 -29.64 -1.68 25.09
C MET A 1 -28.45 -2.05 24.21
N LYS A 2 -28.06 -1.19 23.24
CA LYS A 2 -26.88 -1.44 22.38
C LYS A 2 -25.62 -1.13 23.18
N GLU A 3 -24.82 -2.14 23.51
CA GLU A 3 -23.48 -1.92 24.06
C GLU A 3 -22.61 -1.25 23.00
N THR A 4 -22.23 0.00 23.24
CA THR A 4 -21.24 0.69 22.43
C THR A 4 -19.87 0.08 22.72
N ARG A 5 -19.37 -0.75 21.79
CA ARG A 5 -18.08 -1.44 21.89
C ARG A 5 -16.97 -0.43 22.22
N ARG A 6 -16.51 -0.42 23.47
CA ARG A 6 -15.45 0.48 23.93
C ARG A 6 -14.12 0.00 23.37
N TRP A 7 -13.56 0.80 22.45
CA TRP A 7 -12.22 0.63 21.91
C TRP A 7 -11.17 0.42 23.00
N THR A 8 -10.34 -0.61 22.84
CA THR A 8 -9.25 -0.91 23.78
C THR A 8 -8.20 0.20 23.78
N THR A 9 -7.53 0.43 24.91
CA THR A 9 -6.52 1.50 25.07
C THR A 9 -5.43 1.44 23.98
N LYS A 10 -5.02 0.22 23.59
CA LYS A 10 -4.04 -0.01 22.52
C LYS A 10 -4.53 0.45 21.14
N GLN A 11 -5.81 0.21 20.82
CA GLN A 11 -6.40 0.65 19.55
C GLN A 11 -6.56 2.17 19.50
N ARG A 12 -6.91 2.81 20.62
CA ARG A 12 -7.00 4.27 20.70
C ARG A 12 -5.63 4.91 20.49
N ILE A 13 -4.59 4.37 21.13
CA ILE A 13 -3.22 4.85 20.96
C ILE A 13 -2.77 4.72 19.51
N LEU A 14 -3.01 3.58 18.85
CA LEU A 14 -2.70 3.37 17.44
C LEU A 14 -3.42 4.37 16.52
N ILE A 15 -4.69 4.66 16.80
CA ILE A 15 -5.46 5.65 16.04
C ILE A 15 -4.92 7.06 16.26
N TYR A 16 -4.63 7.45 17.51
CA TYR A 16 -4.07 8.76 17.80
C TYR A 16 -2.68 8.94 17.20
N LEU A 17 -1.86 7.89 17.19
CA LEU A 17 -0.55 7.90 16.55
C LEU A 17 -0.71 7.99 15.02
N GLY A 18 -1.68 7.30 14.43
CA GLY A 18 -2.06 7.46 13.03
C GLY A 18 -2.51 8.89 12.70
N ILE A 19 -3.41 9.47 13.48
CA ILE A 19 -3.90 10.85 13.30
C ILE A 19 -2.76 11.86 13.46
N ALA A 20 -1.89 11.69 14.45
CA ALA A 20 -0.75 12.56 14.68
C ALA A 20 0.25 12.53 13.52
N MET A 21 0.56 11.32 13.01
CA MET A 21 1.41 11.16 11.84
C MET A 21 0.77 11.76 10.59
N VAL A 22 -0.54 11.61 10.40
CA VAL A 22 -1.27 12.25 9.29
C VAL A 22 -1.26 13.77 9.42
N GLY A 23 -1.48 14.32 10.61
CA GLY A 23 -1.39 15.75 10.87
C GLY A 23 0.01 16.31 10.60
N LEU A 24 1.05 15.55 10.94
CA LEU A 24 2.44 15.90 10.66
C LEU A 24 2.69 15.91 9.14
N LEU A 25 2.21 14.90 8.42
CA LEU A 25 2.34 14.82 6.96
C LEU A 25 1.58 15.94 6.24
N VAL A 26 0.35 16.25 6.66
CA VAL A 26 -0.43 17.37 6.13
C VAL A 26 0.23 18.72 6.45
N GLY A 27 0.79 18.87 7.65
CA GLY A 27 1.53 20.07 8.05
C GLY A 27 2.80 20.28 7.23
N VAL A 28 3.57 19.22 6.96
CA VAL A 28 4.75 19.26 6.09
C VAL A 28 4.35 19.62 4.65
N LEU A 29 3.25 19.05 4.13
CA LEU A 29 2.76 19.35 2.79
C LEU A 29 2.28 20.80 2.67
N ALA A 30 1.52 21.29 3.67
CA ALA A 30 1.00 22.65 3.69
C ALA A 30 2.10 23.70 3.87
N GLY A 31 3.08 23.45 4.75
CA GLY A 31 4.23 24.33 4.96
C GLY A 31 5.19 24.39 3.76
N TYR A 32 5.19 23.38 2.90
CA TYR A 32 5.95 23.41 1.66
C TYR A 32 5.16 24.00 0.49
N LEU A 33 3.84 23.80 0.43
CA LEU A 33 2.95 24.44 -0.54
C LEU A 33 2.78 25.96 -0.31
N SER A 34 3.18 26.48 0.85
CA SER A 34 3.29 27.92 1.10
C SER A 34 4.54 28.57 0.50
N ILE A 35 5.36 27.81 -0.24
CA ILE A 35 6.46 28.38 -1.05
C ILE A 35 5.84 29.08 -2.27
N ASP A 36 6.16 30.36 -2.42
CA ASP A 36 5.62 31.31 -3.40
C ASP A 36 5.30 30.71 -4.78
N PHE A 37 4.05 30.84 -5.22
CA PHE A 37 3.60 30.58 -6.60
C PHE A 37 4.01 31.69 -7.56
N ASN A 38 5.17 32.30 -7.36
CA ASN A 38 5.67 33.34 -8.24
C ASN A 38 6.70 32.72 -9.20
N GLU A 39 6.28 32.61 -10.47
CA GLU A 39 7.07 32.28 -11.67
C GLU A 39 7.10 30.79 -12.13
N ASN A 40 6.47 30.57 -13.30
CA ASN A 40 6.55 29.40 -14.18
C ASN A 40 6.01 28.05 -13.65
N ILE A 41 4.69 27.89 -13.72
CA ILE A 41 3.91 26.66 -13.40
C ILE A 41 4.22 25.47 -14.34
N LEU A 42 5.01 25.66 -15.40
CA LEU A 42 5.22 24.65 -16.46
C LEU A 42 6.65 24.07 -16.54
N THR A 43 7.58 24.46 -15.67
CA THR A 43 8.89 23.77 -15.60
C THR A 43 8.80 22.54 -14.71
N PHE A 44 8.94 21.35 -15.31
CA PHE A 44 9.05 20.10 -14.57
C PHE A 44 10.29 20.15 -13.67
N LYS A 45 10.09 20.32 -12.37
CA LYS A 45 11.15 20.21 -11.35
C LYS A 45 10.98 18.87 -10.65
N PHE A 46 12.02 18.04 -10.73
CA PHE A 46 12.06 16.73 -10.08
C PHE A 46 11.71 16.83 -8.59
N ALA A 47 12.27 17.82 -7.88
CA ALA A 47 11.95 18.08 -6.47
C ALA A 47 10.44 18.29 -6.23
N THR A 48 9.77 19.13 -7.03
CA THR A 48 8.32 19.38 -6.92
C THR A 48 7.51 18.11 -7.18
N PHE A 49 7.93 17.29 -8.16
CA PHE A 49 7.33 16.00 -8.42
C PHE A 49 7.46 15.04 -7.21
N MET A 50 8.62 15.00 -6.56
CA MET A 50 8.85 14.17 -5.37
C MET A 50 7.95 14.55 -4.20
N ILE A 51 7.69 15.84 -4.01
CA ILE A 51 6.79 16.32 -2.97
C ILE A 51 5.34 15.91 -3.23
N LEU A 52 4.91 15.98 -4.49
CA LEU A 52 3.60 15.44 -4.88
C LEU A 52 3.52 13.94 -4.62
N ALA A 53 4.59 13.19 -4.90
CA ALA A 53 4.65 11.75 -4.61
C ALA A 53 4.54 11.47 -3.10
N TYR A 54 5.21 12.24 -2.24
CA TYR A 54 5.07 12.13 -0.78
C TYR A 54 3.66 12.47 -0.29
N GLY A 55 3.06 13.55 -0.82
CA GLY A 55 1.68 13.91 -0.51
C GLY A 55 0.68 12.83 -0.91
N LEU A 56 0.83 12.28 -2.11
CA LEU A 56 -0.01 11.18 -2.58
C LEU A 56 0.19 9.91 -1.75
N THR A 57 1.44 9.61 -1.35
CA THR A 57 1.75 8.50 -0.45
C THR A 57 1.05 8.68 0.89
N ALA A 58 1.13 9.87 1.49
CA ALA A 58 0.49 10.19 2.76
C ALA A 58 -1.02 9.99 2.68
N ILE A 59 -1.68 10.53 1.65
CA ILE A 59 -3.11 10.35 1.40
C ILE A 59 -3.45 8.86 1.27
N SER A 60 -2.68 8.11 0.47
CA SER A 60 -2.90 6.68 0.25
C SER A 60 -2.73 5.86 1.53
N ILE A 61 -1.82 6.25 2.44
CA ILE A 61 -1.70 5.64 3.78
C ILE A 61 -2.95 5.90 4.63
N VAL A 62 -3.51 7.12 4.60
CA VAL A 62 -4.77 7.42 5.31
C VAL A 62 -5.91 6.56 4.78
N VAL A 63 -6.03 6.45 3.47
CA VAL A 63 -7.05 5.64 2.82
C VAL A 63 -6.87 4.16 3.18
N THR A 64 -5.63 3.67 3.21
CA THR A 64 -5.28 2.31 3.68
C THR A 64 -5.79 2.07 5.11
N LEU A 65 -5.48 2.97 6.05
CA LEU A 65 -5.96 2.88 7.44
C LEU A 65 -7.47 2.82 7.52
N TRP A 66 -8.16 3.67 6.75
CA TRP A 66 -9.61 3.72 6.73
C TRP A 66 -10.20 2.39 6.27
N PHE A 67 -9.68 1.81 5.19
CA PHE A 67 -10.12 0.52 4.68
C PHE A 67 -9.79 -0.63 5.62
N MET A 68 -8.63 -0.63 6.28
CA MET A 68 -8.29 -1.61 7.32
C MET A 68 -9.28 -1.55 8.49
N TYR A 69 -9.63 -0.34 8.92
CA TYR A 69 -10.64 -0.14 9.96
C TYR A 69 -12.00 -0.69 9.53
N GLN A 70 -12.45 -0.37 8.31
CA GLN A 70 -13.72 -0.87 7.78
C GLN A 70 -13.71 -2.40 7.68
N ALA A 71 -12.64 -3.00 7.14
CA ALA A 71 -12.51 -4.45 7.04
C ALA A 71 -12.64 -5.13 8.40
N ASN A 72 -11.91 -4.64 9.42
CA ASN A 72 -12.03 -5.18 10.77
C ASN A 72 -13.42 -4.94 11.37
N HIS A 73 -14.04 -3.78 11.13
CA HIS A 73 -15.37 -3.45 11.63
C HIS A 73 -16.45 -4.38 11.05
N TYR A 74 -16.43 -4.63 9.73
CA TYR A 74 -17.37 -5.55 9.09
C TYR A 74 -17.12 -7.00 9.48
N HIS A 75 -15.85 -7.40 9.64
CA HIS A 75 -15.52 -8.73 10.15
C HIS A 75 -16.08 -8.95 11.56
N ASP A 76 -15.86 -8.00 12.46
CA ASP A 76 -16.39 -8.08 13.83
C ASP A 76 -17.93 -8.10 13.86
N ARG A 77 -18.58 -7.45 12.87
CA ARG A 77 -20.03 -7.54 12.68
C ARG A 77 -20.44 -8.92 12.20
N TYR A 78 -19.73 -9.50 11.23
CA TYR A 78 -19.97 -10.84 10.71
C TYR A 78 -19.89 -11.89 11.83
N GLU A 79 -18.85 -11.84 12.67
CA GLU A 79 -18.71 -12.74 13.83
C GLU A 79 -19.82 -12.57 14.88
N SER A 80 -20.49 -11.41 14.90
CA SER A 80 -21.60 -11.14 15.83
C SER A 80 -22.98 -11.52 15.28
N LEU A 81 -23.07 -11.89 14.00
CA LEU A 81 -24.32 -12.39 13.43
C LEU A 81 -24.58 -13.78 14.00
N GLY A 82 -25.75 -13.96 14.61
CA GLY A 82 -26.18 -15.27 15.11
C GLY A 82 -26.60 -16.18 13.96
N ASN A 83 -26.67 -17.49 14.24
CA ASN A 83 -27.07 -18.52 13.26
C ASN A 83 -28.50 -18.33 12.70
N ASP A 84 -29.31 -17.46 13.32
CA ASP A 84 -30.69 -17.15 12.89
C ASP A 84 -30.77 -15.94 11.93
N THR A 85 -29.62 -15.38 11.52
CA THR A 85 -29.57 -14.25 10.59
C THR A 85 -29.75 -14.73 9.15
N ASP A 86 -30.52 -14.01 8.34
CA ASP A 86 -30.68 -14.28 6.91
C ASP A 86 -29.32 -14.47 6.21
N GLU A 87 -29.19 -15.56 5.45
CA GLU A 87 -27.94 -15.92 4.76
C GLU A 87 -27.46 -14.80 3.83
N ASP A 88 -28.40 -14.11 3.16
CA ASP A 88 -28.12 -12.97 2.27
C ASP A 88 -27.49 -11.79 3.03
N ASP A 89 -27.98 -11.50 4.24
CA ASP A 89 -27.45 -10.43 5.08
C ASP A 89 -26.05 -10.78 5.61
N SER A 90 -25.85 -12.04 6.01
CA SER A 90 -24.54 -12.56 6.40
C SER A 90 -23.52 -12.46 5.26
N TYR A 91 -23.91 -12.85 4.06
CA TYR A 91 -23.07 -12.79 2.87
C TYR A 91 -22.78 -11.34 2.45
N GLU A 92 -23.71 -10.39 2.62
CA GLU A 92 -23.44 -8.97 2.39
C GLU A 92 -22.33 -8.43 3.32
N VAL A 93 -22.35 -8.80 4.60
CA VAL A 93 -21.32 -8.38 5.57
C VAL A 93 -19.98 -9.06 5.29
N TYR A 94 -19.97 -10.34 4.93
CA TYR A 94 -18.79 -11.06 4.44
C TYR A 94 -18.15 -10.31 3.27
N ARG A 95 -18.93 -10.06 2.21
CA ARG A 95 -18.49 -9.34 1.00
C ARG A 95 -17.91 -7.96 1.31
N LYS A 96 -18.54 -7.19 2.20
CA LYS A 96 -18.01 -5.88 2.64
C LYS A 96 -16.68 -6.01 3.37
N THR A 97 -16.51 -7.05 4.18
CA THR A 97 -15.25 -7.32 4.89
C THR A 97 -14.09 -7.49 3.91
N PHE A 98 -14.23 -8.41 2.95
CA PHE A 98 -13.17 -8.72 1.99
C PHE A 98 -12.94 -7.59 0.98
N LYS A 99 -14.01 -6.92 0.53
CA LYS A 99 -13.89 -5.75 -0.33
C LYS A 99 -13.01 -4.65 0.29
N ASN A 100 -13.26 -4.33 1.56
CA ASN A 100 -12.46 -3.33 2.27
C ASN A 100 -11.03 -3.82 2.52
N LEU A 101 -10.82 -5.11 2.81
CA LEU A 101 -9.50 -5.69 2.98
C LEU A 101 -8.65 -5.59 1.69
N GLU A 102 -9.25 -5.88 0.54
CA GLU A 102 -8.56 -5.76 -0.75
C GLU A 102 -8.27 -4.31 -1.12
N PHE A 103 -9.17 -3.37 -0.84
CA PHE A 103 -8.86 -1.96 -1.01
C PHE A 103 -7.72 -1.48 -0.11
N ALA A 104 -7.65 -1.91 1.15
CA ALA A 104 -6.52 -1.59 2.02
C ALA A 104 -5.19 -2.04 1.40
N ARG A 105 -5.14 -3.25 0.83
CA ARG A 105 -3.94 -3.77 0.14
C ARG A 105 -3.59 -2.97 -1.11
N ILE A 106 -4.58 -2.59 -1.92
CA ILE A 106 -4.37 -1.80 -3.13
C ILE A 106 -3.73 -0.45 -2.80
N PHE A 107 -4.31 0.31 -1.86
CA PHE A 107 -3.77 1.62 -1.48
C PHE A 107 -2.41 1.50 -0.78
N TYR A 108 -2.19 0.44 0.00
CA TYR A 108 -0.87 0.13 0.55
C TYR A 108 0.18 -0.06 -0.55
N ASN A 109 -0.13 -0.87 -1.58
CA ASN A 109 0.78 -1.12 -2.70
C ASN A 109 1.05 0.15 -3.51
N VAL A 110 0.04 1.03 -3.68
CA VAL A 110 0.23 2.35 -4.31
C VAL A 110 1.23 3.19 -3.51
N SER A 111 1.09 3.25 -2.19
CA SER A 111 2.06 3.94 -1.33
C SER A 111 3.45 3.33 -1.45
N MET A 112 3.56 2.00 -1.49
CA MET A 112 4.84 1.30 -1.66
C MET A 112 5.48 1.61 -3.02
N ALA A 113 4.71 1.63 -4.11
CA ALA A 113 5.21 1.97 -5.44
C ALA A 113 5.82 3.38 -5.51
N LEU A 114 5.12 4.36 -4.91
CA LEU A 114 5.58 5.76 -4.89
C LEU A 114 6.86 5.92 -4.06
N ILE A 115 6.95 5.26 -2.90
CA ILE A 115 8.13 5.31 -2.04
C ILE A 115 9.31 4.55 -2.64
N LEU A 116 9.08 3.42 -3.30
CA LEU A 116 10.15 2.72 -4.02
C LEU A 116 10.68 3.57 -5.17
N PHE A 117 9.81 4.19 -5.96
CA PHE A 117 10.24 5.13 -7.00
C PHE A 117 11.09 6.26 -6.41
N SER A 118 10.63 6.85 -5.31
CA SER A 118 11.32 7.95 -4.63
C SER A 118 12.70 7.53 -4.13
N LEU A 119 12.76 6.45 -3.36
CA LEU A 119 13.98 5.91 -2.79
C LEU A 119 15.01 5.57 -3.86
N PHE A 120 14.62 4.83 -4.91
CA PHE A 120 15.55 4.42 -5.95
C PHE A 120 15.96 5.56 -6.88
N GLY A 121 15.07 6.51 -7.14
CA GLY A 121 15.43 7.76 -7.82
C GLY A 121 16.45 8.58 -7.01
N ALA A 122 16.25 8.66 -5.69
CA ALA A 122 17.16 9.34 -4.79
C ALA A 122 18.52 8.61 -4.70
N LEU A 123 18.53 7.28 -4.61
CA LEU A 123 19.77 6.49 -4.62
C LEU A 123 20.55 6.64 -5.93
N TYR A 124 19.85 6.80 -7.06
CA TYR A 124 20.47 7.08 -8.35
C TYR A 124 21.08 8.49 -8.39
N ASP A 125 20.35 9.53 -7.97
CA ASP A 125 20.86 10.91 -7.84
C ASP A 125 22.07 10.99 -6.88
N PHE A 126 22.03 10.25 -5.77
CA PHE A 126 23.14 10.12 -4.84
C PHE A 126 24.39 9.56 -5.52
N GLN A 127 24.23 8.49 -6.30
CA GLN A 127 25.33 7.88 -7.04
C GLN A 127 25.92 8.83 -8.09
N ASP A 128 25.07 9.53 -8.84
CA ASP A 128 25.49 10.49 -9.86
C ASP A 128 26.32 11.63 -9.23
N LYS A 129 25.85 12.18 -8.09
CA LYS A 129 26.57 13.21 -7.32
C LYS A 129 27.92 12.76 -6.78
N ILE A 130 28.03 11.50 -6.36
CA ILE A 130 29.31 10.91 -5.96
C ILE A 130 30.27 10.88 -7.15
N LEU A 131 29.79 10.47 -8.33
CA LEU A 131 30.61 10.38 -9.54
C LEU A 131 31.02 11.77 -10.06
N SER A 132 30.17 12.78 -9.90
CA SER A 132 30.42 14.16 -10.33
C SER A 132 31.15 15.04 -9.31
N ASN A 133 31.46 14.51 -8.11
CA ASN A 133 32.04 15.25 -6.97
C ASN A 133 31.21 16.47 -6.51
N GLU A 134 29.89 16.35 -6.60
CA GLU A 134 28.96 17.37 -6.11
C GLU A 134 28.67 17.24 -4.61
N SER A 135 28.12 18.30 -4.00
CA SER A 135 27.81 18.29 -2.57
C SER A 135 26.62 17.37 -2.26
N LEU A 136 26.81 16.50 -1.28
CA LEU A 136 25.79 15.55 -0.84
C LEU A 136 24.92 16.17 0.27
N SER A 137 23.62 16.27 0.01
CA SER A 137 22.64 16.61 1.04
C SER A 137 21.93 15.34 1.52
N LEU A 138 22.27 14.87 2.72
CA LEU A 138 21.66 13.67 3.30
C LEU A 138 20.19 13.86 3.71
N GLY A 139 19.75 15.11 3.88
CA GLY A 139 18.38 15.42 4.31
C GLY A 139 17.30 14.92 3.35
N THR A 140 17.61 14.80 2.07
CA THR A 140 16.67 14.37 1.02
C THR A 140 16.21 12.92 1.21
N TYR A 141 17.07 12.05 1.75
CA TYR A 141 16.80 10.60 1.88
C TYR A 141 16.07 10.22 3.17
N VAL A 142 16.03 11.13 4.16
CA VAL A 142 15.45 10.85 5.48
C VAL A 142 13.95 10.59 5.38
N MET A 143 13.25 11.31 4.49
CA MET A 143 11.80 11.13 4.29
C MET A 143 11.47 9.77 3.71
N ASP A 144 12.23 9.30 2.71
CA ASP A 144 12.04 7.96 2.13
C ASP A 144 12.20 6.86 3.20
N ILE A 145 13.22 6.98 4.05
CA ILE A 145 13.47 6.01 5.12
C ILE A 145 12.32 6.00 6.13
N ILE A 146 11.80 7.17 6.52
CA ILE A 146 10.66 7.29 7.45
C ILE A 146 9.41 6.63 6.84
N PHE A 147 9.07 6.95 5.59
CA PHE A 147 7.93 6.36 4.92
C PHE A 147 8.10 4.85 4.72
N LEU A 148 9.29 4.39 4.34
CA LEU A 148 9.56 2.97 4.15
C LEU A 148 9.43 2.19 5.47
N ALA A 149 9.98 2.71 6.56
CA ALA A 149 9.83 2.12 7.89
C ALA A 149 8.36 2.04 8.31
N LEU A 150 7.59 3.10 8.04
CA LEU A 150 6.15 3.12 8.27
C LEU A 150 5.44 2.03 7.44
N LEU A 151 5.74 1.94 6.15
CA LEU A 151 5.14 0.93 5.27
C LEU A 151 5.46 -0.51 5.68
N PHE A 152 6.62 -0.79 6.26
CA PHE A 152 6.90 -2.11 6.84
C PHE A 152 6.00 -2.43 8.05
N ILE A 153 5.74 -1.45 8.92
CA ILE A 153 4.80 -1.61 10.04
C ILE A 153 3.39 -1.89 9.50
N PHE A 154 2.97 -1.16 8.47
CA PHE A 154 1.69 -1.35 7.81
C PHE A 154 1.56 -2.72 7.14
N GLN A 155 2.61 -3.21 6.48
CA GLN A 155 2.63 -4.55 5.89
C GLN A 155 2.35 -5.61 6.96
N ALA A 156 3.04 -5.53 8.10
CA ALA A 156 2.83 -6.43 9.21
C ALA A 156 1.39 -6.33 9.78
N ALA A 157 0.82 -5.13 9.82
CA ALA A 157 -0.54 -4.91 10.29
C ALA A 157 -1.60 -5.47 9.32
N ILE A 158 -1.46 -5.25 8.00
CA ILE A 158 -2.33 -5.81 6.97
C ILE A 158 -2.24 -7.33 6.95
N PHE A 159 -1.03 -7.88 7.12
CA PHE A 159 -0.80 -9.31 7.21
C PHE A 159 -1.56 -9.93 8.40
N LYS A 160 -1.40 -9.37 9.60
CA LYS A 160 -2.13 -9.82 10.79
C LYS A 160 -3.65 -9.67 10.65
N LEU A 161 -4.11 -8.57 10.07
CA LEU A 161 -5.54 -8.35 9.81
C LEU A 161 -6.10 -9.40 8.85
N THR A 162 -5.35 -9.73 7.79
CA THR A 162 -5.73 -10.79 6.85
C THR A 162 -5.86 -12.13 7.56
N GLN A 163 -4.86 -12.51 8.36
CA GLN A 163 -4.89 -13.79 9.09
C GLN A 163 -6.08 -13.89 10.04
N LYS A 164 -6.41 -12.78 10.71
CA LYS A 164 -7.61 -12.68 11.55
C LYS A 164 -8.87 -12.94 10.73
N ILE A 165 -9.07 -12.15 9.66
CA ILE A 165 -10.28 -12.19 8.84
C ILE A 165 -10.46 -13.55 8.14
N ARG A 166 -9.36 -14.16 7.68
CA ARG A 166 -9.37 -15.45 6.96
C ARG A 166 -9.37 -16.67 7.89
N HIS A 167 -9.29 -16.47 9.20
CA HIS A 167 -9.11 -17.53 10.20
C HIS A 167 -7.94 -18.49 9.90
N TYR A 168 -6.92 -18.03 9.18
CA TYR A 168 -5.77 -18.84 8.77
C TYR A 168 -4.45 -18.17 9.18
N LYS A 169 -3.62 -18.88 9.94
CA LYS A 169 -2.31 -18.41 10.38
C LYS A 169 -1.25 -18.80 9.37
N LEU A 170 -0.90 -17.87 8.49
CA LEU A 170 0.20 -18.05 7.56
C LEU A 170 1.55 -17.82 8.26
N SER A 171 2.51 -18.72 8.07
CA SER A 171 3.89 -18.48 8.53
C SER A 171 4.49 -17.24 7.85
N ALA A 172 5.43 -16.55 8.50
CA ALA A 172 6.19 -15.46 7.89
C ALA A 172 7.04 -15.94 6.70
N PHE A 173 7.44 -17.21 6.73
CA PHE A 173 8.09 -17.93 5.64
C PHE A 173 7.22 -19.13 5.27
N PRO A 174 6.15 -18.91 4.50
CA PRO A 174 5.17 -19.96 4.26
C PRO A 174 5.72 -21.02 3.32
N THR A 175 5.48 -22.27 3.66
CA THR A 175 5.72 -23.39 2.75
C THR A 175 4.72 -23.38 1.60
N ILE A 176 5.03 -24.05 0.48
CA ILE A 176 4.12 -24.18 -0.67
C ILE A 176 2.75 -24.73 -0.22
N LYS A 177 2.76 -25.65 0.76
CA LYS A 177 1.54 -26.22 1.33
C LYS A 177 0.71 -25.16 2.07
N GLU A 178 1.34 -24.34 2.93
CA GLU A 178 0.66 -23.28 3.66
C GLU A 178 0.10 -22.19 2.73
N VAL A 179 0.82 -21.84 1.66
CA VAL A 179 0.31 -20.91 0.63
C VAL A 179 -0.91 -21.50 -0.07
N LYS A 180 -0.88 -22.79 -0.39
CA LYS A 180 -2.01 -23.49 -1.02
C LYS A 180 -3.24 -23.54 -0.11
N GLU A 181 -3.06 -23.88 1.15
CA GLU A 181 -4.13 -23.90 2.14
C GLU A 181 -4.70 -22.51 2.40
N PHE A 182 -3.86 -21.47 2.45
CA PHE A 182 -4.32 -20.09 2.51
C PHE A 182 -5.13 -19.70 1.28
N ALA A 183 -4.75 -20.15 0.08
CA ALA A 183 -5.54 -19.92 -1.13
C ALA A 183 -6.92 -20.60 -1.06
N TYR A 184 -7.04 -21.75 -0.39
CA TYR A 184 -8.34 -22.41 -0.14
C TYR A 184 -9.20 -21.71 0.91
N SER A 185 -8.68 -20.74 1.66
CA SER A 185 -9.51 -19.89 2.55
C SER A 185 -10.33 -18.83 1.78
N TYR A 186 -10.14 -18.74 0.46
CA TYR A 186 -10.91 -17.89 -0.42
C TYR A 186 -12.18 -18.63 -0.85
N ASP A 187 -13.29 -17.92 -0.91
CA ASP A 187 -14.54 -18.46 -1.45
C ASP A 187 -14.37 -18.86 -2.94
N GLU A 188 -15.16 -19.80 -3.42
CA GLU A 188 -15.09 -20.31 -4.79
C GLU A 188 -15.23 -19.18 -5.82
N GLY A 189 -16.10 -18.21 -5.54
CA GLY A 189 -16.23 -17.01 -6.36
C GLY A 189 -14.96 -16.16 -6.36
N GLU A 190 -14.28 -16.02 -5.21
CA GLU A 190 -13.07 -15.21 -5.09
C GLU A 190 -11.94 -15.86 -5.89
N LEU A 191 -11.85 -17.19 -5.81
CA LEU A 191 -10.88 -17.97 -6.55
C LEU A 191 -11.17 -17.94 -8.06
N GLN A 192 -12.43 -18.05 -8.47
CA GLN A 192 -12.84 -17.97 -9.87
C GLN A 192 -12.61 -16.58 -10.48
N ALA A 193 -12.88 -15.52 -9.73
CA ALA A 193 -12.60 -14.16 -10.18
C ALA A 193 -11.09 -13.94 -10.31
N ASN A 194 -10.32 -14.42 -9.33
CA ASN A 194 -8.87 -14.44 -9.40
C ASN A 194 -8.38 -15.22 -10.63
N TYR A 195 -8.98 -16.37 -10.97
CA TYR A 195 -8.68 -17.11 -12.20
C TYR A 195 -9.05 -16.33 -13.47
N GLU A 196 -10.19 -15.62 -13.51
CA GLU A 196 -10.58 -14.73 -14.61
C GLU A 196 -9.52 -13.63 -14.83
N GLN A 197 -8.86 -13.19 -13.75
CA GLN A 197 -7.80 -12.20 -13.77
C GLN A 197 -6.39 -12.76 -14.02
N ALA A 198 -6.23 -14.07 -14.19
CA ALA A 198 -4.94 -14.78 -14.15
C ALA A 198 -4.18 -14.54 -12.82
N PHE A 199 -4.78 -15.00 -11.72
CA PHE A 199 -4.33 -14.91 -10.33
C PHE A 199 -2.82 -14.99 -10.16
N LEU A 200 -2.20 -16.04 -10.71
CA LEU A 200 -0.77 -16.26 -10.60
C LEU A 200 0.06 -15.17 -11.27
N ILE A 201 -0.40 -14.62 -12.40
CA ILE A 201 0.35 -13.59 -13.13
C ILE A 201 0.29 -12.28 -12.35
N VAL A 202 -0.90 -11.84 -11.91
CA VAL A 202 -1.05 -10.59 -11.15
C VAL A 202 -0.42 -10.68 -9.75
N PHE A 203 -0.61 -11.81 -9.07
CA PHE A 203 -0.04 -12.06 -7.74
C PHE A 203 1.50 -12.14 -7.80
N ASN A 204 2.06 -12.89 -8.76
CA ASN A 204 3.51 -12.96 -8.92
C ASN A 204 4.08 -11.59 -9.32
N LEU A 205 3.54 -10.92 -10.36
CA LEU A 205 4.10 -9.62 -10.77
C LEU A 205 4.08 -8.63 -9.61
N ASN A 206 2.92 -8.41 -8.97
CA ASN A 206 2.82 -7.42 -7.91
C ASN A 206 3.75 -7.72 -6.71
N GLN A 207 4.01 -8.99 -6.41
CA GLN A 207 4.95 -9.40 -5.36
C GLN A 207 6.42 -9.25 -5.77
N PHE A 208 6.77 -9.48 -7.04
CA PHE A 208 8.14 -9.36 -7.55
C PHE A 208 8.49 -7.97 -8.06
N LEU A 209 7.52 -7.06 -8.24
CA LEU A 209 7.77 -5.71 -8.71
C LEU A 209 8.78 -4.92 -7.84
N PRO A 210 8.79 -5.02 -6.49
CA PRO A 210 9.85 -4.45 -5.67
C PRO A 210 11.26 -4.93 -6.04
N ILE A 211 11.41 -6.19 -6.48
CA ILE A 211 12.70 -6.74 -6.93
C ILE A 211 13.13 -6.10 -8.25
N ALA A 212 12.20 -5.72 -9.13
CA ALA A 212 12.53 -5.02 -10.37
C ALA A 212 13.25 -3.69 -10.11
N TYR A 213 12.86 -2.93 -9.08
CA TYR A 213 13.59 -1.71 -8.69
C TYR A 213 15.03 -2.01 -8.25
N VAL A 214 15.23 -3.06 -7.47
CA VAL A 214 16.58 -3.50 -7.02
C VAL A 214 17.44 -3.88 -8.23
N VAL A 215 16.89 -4.64 -9.17
CA VAL A 215 17.59 -5.04 -10.40
C VAL A 215 17.97 -3.82 -11.24
N LEU A 216 17.05 -2.86 -11.43
CA LEU A 216 17.34 -1.62 -12.15
C LEU A 216 18.47 -0.84 -11.47
N TYR A 217 18.46 -0.73 -10.14
CA TYR A 217 19.51 -0.04 -9.42
C TYR A 217 20.88 -0.72 -9.56
N ILE A 218 20.93 -2.05 -9.50
CA ILE A 218 22.17 -2.81 -9.75
C ILE A 218 22.69 -2.55 -11.18
N LEU A 219 21.81 -2.53 -12.18
CA LEU A 219 22.20 -2.21 -13.56
C LEU A 219 22.76 -0.79 -13.70
N ALA A 220 22.18 0.18 -12.99
CA ALA A 220 22.67 1.56 -12.96
C ALA A 220 24.10 1.64 -12.42
N ILE A 221 24.40 0.90 -11.35
CA ILE A 221 25.75 0.84 -10.76
C ILE A 221 26.73 0.15 -11.71
N VAL A 222 26.38 -1.04 -12.20
CA VAL A 222 27.31 -1.89 -12.97
C VAL A 222 27.58 -1.34 -14.36
N SER A 223 26.57 -0.75 -15.01
CA SER A 223 26.65 -0.35 -16.42
C SER A 223 26.77 1.16 -16.62
N SER A 224 26.63 1.96 -15.56
CA SER A 224 26.57 3.43 -15.64
C SER A 224 25.52 3.94 -16.63
N ILE A 225 24.43 3.19 -16.78
CA ILE A 225 23.30 3.54 -17.66
C ILE A 225 22.29 4.37 -16.86
N ASP A 226 21.68 5.36 -17.51
CA ASP A 226 20.53 6.06 -16.96
C ASP A 226 19.31 5.13 -16.87
N VAL A 227 18.89 4.84 -15.64
CA VAL A 227 17.76 3.95 -15.34
C VAL A 227 16.46 4.71 -15.04
N THR A 228 16.45 6.03 -15.16
CA THR A 228 15.29 6.88 -14.84
C THR A 228 14.03 6.45 -15.59
N SER A 229 14.16 6.19 -16.89
CA SER A 229 13.06 5.70 -17.72
C SER A 229 12.54 4.33 -17.26
N GLY A 230 13.43 3.43 -16.85
CA GLY A 230 13.09 2.12 -16.28
C GLY A 230 12.34 2.23 -14.96
N LEU A 231 12.76 3.16 -14.08
CA LEU A 231 12.09 3.43 -12.80
C LEU A 231 10.66 3.97 -13.02
N VAL A 232 10.49 4.90 -13.97
CA VAL A 232 9.18 5.46 -14.33
C VAL A 232 8.26 4.37 -14.87
N VAL A 233 8.74 3.56 -15.84
CA VAL A 233 7.94 2.48 -16.44
C VAL A 233 7.56 1.44 -15.39
N THR A 234 8.50 1.02 -14.54
CA THR A 234 8.24 0.05 -13.46
C THR A 234 7.17 0.57 -12.51
N THR A 235 7.24 1.85 -12.13
CA THR A 235 6.24 2.49 -11.25
C THR A 235 4.89 2.61 -11.93
N ALA A 236 4.85 2.98 -13.20
CA ALA A 236 3.61 3.05 -13.97
C ALA A 236 2.92 1.68 -14.05
N ILE A 237 3.68 0.60 -14.27
CA ILE A 237 3.17 -0.78 -14.25
C ILE A 237 2.64 -1.13 -12.86
N TYR A 238 3.39 -0.79 -11.80
CA TYR A 238 2.97 -1.06 -10.41
C TYR A 238 1.63 -0.39 -10.09
N LEU A 239 1.51 0.89 -10.42
CA LEU A 239 0.28 1.65 -10.22
C LEU A 239 -0.86 1.11 -11.08
N TYR A 240 -0.60 0.82 -12.36
CA TYR A 240 -1.60 0.28 -13.27
C TYR A 240 -2.21 -1.03 -12.75
N ILE A 241 -1.38 -1.98 -12.32
CA ILE A 241 -1.84 -3.27 -11.78
C ILE A 241 -2.76 -3.04 -10.58
N ASN A 242 -2.36 -2.19 -9.63
CA ASN A 242 -3.15 -1.93 -8.43
C ASN A 242 -4.43 -1.13 -8.71
N LEU A 243 -4.41 -0.20 -9.65
CA LEU A 243 -5.61 0.53 -10.08
C LEU A 243 -6.58 -0.37 -10.86
N ALA A 244 -6.07 -1.31 -11.66
CA ALA A 244 -6.88 -2.31 -12.34
C ALA A 244 -7.61 -3.21 -11.33
N ASN A 245 -6.93 -3.58 -10.23
CA ASN A 245 -7.53 -4.36 -9.13
C ASN A 245 -8.75 -3.65 -8.51
N ILE A 246 -8.83 -2.31 -8.52
CA ILE A 246 -10.02 -1.58 -8.01
C ILE A 246 -11.27 -1.94 -8.80
N ARG A 247 -11.18 -1.97 -10.14
CA ARG A 247 -12.32 -2.32 -11.00
C ARG A 247 -12.75 -3.76 -10.76
N PHE A 248 -11.77 -4.65 -10.59
CA PHE A 248 -11.99 -6.06 -10.29
C PHE A 248 -12.70 -6.27 -8.96
N VAL A 249 -12.18 -5.69 -7.87
CA VAL A 249 -12.79 -5.72 -6.53
C VAL A 249 -14.23 -5.20 -6.58
N ASN A 250 -14.51 -4.17 -7.38
CA ASN A 250 -15.88 -3.66 -7.54
C ASN A 250 -16.79 -4.56 -8.37
N LYS A 251 -16.28 -5.23 -9.41
CA LYS A 251 -17.05 -6.19 -10.22
C LYS A 251 -17.42 -7.42 -9.40
N TYR A 252 -16.48 -7.93 -8.62
CA TYR A 252 -16.63 -9.17 -7.88
C TYR A 252 -17.50 -9.01 -6.63
N PHE A 253 -17.22 -8.00 -5.80
CA PHE A 253 -18.03 -7.69 -4.62
C PHE A 253 -19.24 -6.80 -4.95
N ARG A 254 -19.83 -6.98 -6.13
CA ARG A 254 -21.06 -6.28 -6.55
C ARG A 254 -22.26 -6.89 -5.83
N LYS A 255 -23.29 -6.07 -5.56
CA LYS A 255 -24.56 -6.53 -4.99
C LYS A 255 -25.28 -7.43 -5.98
#